data_AF-A0A8H8U589-F1
#
_entry.id   AF-A0A8H8U589-F1
#
_cell.length_a   1.000
_cell.length_b   1.000
_cell.length_c   1.000
_cell.angle_alpha   90.00
_cell.angle_beta   90.00
_cell.angle_gamma   90.00
#
_symmetry.space_group_name_H-M   'P 1'
#
loop_
_entity.id
_entity.type
_entity.pdbx_description
1 polymer ?
#
loop_
_entity_poly.entity_id
_entity_poly.type
_entity_poly.pdbx_seq_one_letter_code
_entity_poly.pdbx_strand_id
1 'polypeptide(L)'
;MPEPAQINRSLSSIRTELEFLQASNVLSPPQMQSILAQLPQNGAPSSYIDPRYNPSAEKQFNPARVAQEAQDPKQPAHPAN
;
A
#
# COMPACT_ATOMS: atom_id res chain seq x y z
N MET A 1 8.02 12.89 18.84
CA MET A 1 7.11 12.37 17.80
C MET A 1 6.22 13.52 17.36
N PRO A 2 5.90 13.69 16.06
CA PRO A 2 4.98 14.74 15.64
C PRO A 2 3.62 14.57 16.33
N GLU A 3 3.05 15.67 16.82
CA GLU A 3 1.78 15.68 17.53
C GLU A 3 0.64 15.24 16.58
N PRO A 4 -0.29 14.36 16.99
CA PRO A 4 -1.42 13.93 16.15
C PRO A 4 -2.23 15.09 15.56
N ALA A 5 -2.33 16.20 16.28
CA ALA A 5 -2.97 17.44 15.81
C ALA A 5 -2.25 18.07 14.61
N GLN A 6 -0.92 18.04 14.57
CA GLN A 6 -0.14 18.55 13.43
C GLN A 6 -0.33 17.67 12.19
N ILE A 7 -0.38 16.34 12.39
CA ILE A 7 -0.64 15.38 11.31
C ILE A 7 -2.02 15.64 10.71
N ASN A 8 -3.06 15.73 11.55
CA ASN A 8 -4.43 15.96 11.09
C ASN A 8 -4.57 17.30 10.36
N ARG A 9 -3.92 18.37 10.86
CA ARG A 9 -3.90 19.66 10.14
C ARG A 9 -3.27 19.53 8.76
N SER A 10 -2.13 18.84 8.68
CA SER A 10 -1.42 18.65 7.41
C SER A 10 -2.26 17.83 6.42
N LEU A 11 -2.95 16.79 6.88
CA LEU A 11 -3.87 15.99 6.06
C LEU A 11 -5.07 16.81 5.57
N SER A 12 -5.62 17.70 6.41
CA SER A 12 -6.68 18.62 5.98
C SER A 12 -6.19 19.58 4.91
N SER A 13 -4.99 20.17 5.07
CA SER A 13 -4.39 21.03 4.04
C SER A 13 -4.19 20.28 2.73
N ILE A 14 -3.68 19.05 2.76
CA ILE A 14 -3.52 18.22 1.56
C ILE A 14 -4.88 18.00 0.86
N ARG A 15 -5.96 17.76 1.60
CA ARG A 15 -7.30 17.59 1.00
C ARG A 15 -7.76 18.84 0.26
N THR A 16 -7.60 20.02 0.87
CA THR A 16 -7.95 21.30 0.24
C THR A 16 -7.14 21.56 -1.03
N GLU A 17 -5.84 21.26 -1.02
CA GLU A 17 -5.00 21.39 -2.23
C GLU A 17 -5.45 20.41 -3.33
N LEU A 18 -5.81 19.18 -2.99
CA LEU A 18 -6.33 18.20 -3.95
C LEU A 18 -7.67 18.64 -4.56
N GLU A 19 -8.57 19.24 -3.77
CA GLU A 19 -9.82 19.83 -4.25
C GLU A 19 -9.54 20.98 -5.23
N PHE A 20 -8.58 21.85 -4.92
CA PHE A 20 -8.17 22.93 -5.83
C PHE A 20 -7.58 22.39 -7.16
N LEU A 21 -6.75 21.35 -7.11
CA LEU A 21 -6.19 20.72 -8.31
C LEU A 21 -7.26 20.03 -9.16
N GLN A 22 -8.26 19.43 -8.52
CA GLN A 22 -9.43 18.87 -9.20
C GLN A 22 -10.23 19.99 -9.90
N ALA A 23 -10.54 21.07 -9.18
CA ALA A 23 -11.27 22.22 -9.73
C ALA A 23 -10.51 22.90 -10.89
N SER A 24 -9.18 22.83 -10.86
CA SER A 24 -8.29 23.36 -11.91
C SER A 24 -8.14 22.40 -13.11
N ASN A 25 -8.84 21.26 -13.14
CA ASN A 25 -8.71 20.20 -14.15
C ASN A 25 -7.30 19.60 -14.30
N VAL A 26 -6.40 19.83 -13.35
CA VAL A 26 -5.08 19.19 -13.30
C VAL A 26 -5.22 17.74 -12.83
N LEU A 27 -6.21 17.48 -11.99
CA LEU A 27 -6.45 16.18 -11.39
C LEU A 27 -7.84 15.68 -11.78
N SER A 28 -7.91 14.55 -12.48
CA SER A 28 -9.20 13.92 -12.77
C SER A 28 -9.83 13.34 -11.50
N PRO A 29 -11.17 13.20 -11.42
CA PRO A 29 -11.84 12.63 -10.25
C PRO A 29 -11.30 11.24 -9.84
N PRO A 30 -11.01 10.29 -10.76
CA PRO A 30 -10.41 9.01 -10.39
C PRO A 30 -9.00 9.14 -9.78
N GLN A 31 -8.19 10.09 -10.27
CA GLN A 31 -6.87 10.37 -9.69
C GLN A 31 -6.98 10.93 -8.28
N MET A 32 -7.96 11.80 -8.01
CA MET A 32 -8.24 12.33 -6.67
C MET A 32 -8.58 11.19 -5.71
N GLN A 33 -9.51 10.31 -6.09
CA GLN A 33 -9.93 9.19 -5.26
C GLN A 33 -8.76 8.25 -4.95
N SER A 34 -7.89 7.99 -5.94
CA SER A 34 -6.69 7.17 -5.74
C SER A 34 -5.71 7.80 -4.74
N ILE A 35 -5.47 9.11 -4.81
CA ILE A 35 -4.59 9.80 -3.87
C ILE A 35 -5.22 9.83 -2.47
N LEU A 36 -6.52 10.11 -2.36
CA LEU A 36 -7.22 10.11 -1.07
C LEU A 36 -7.20 8.74 -0.39
N ALA A 37 -7.28 7.64 -1.15
CA ALA A 37 -7.16 6.29 -0.61
C ALA A 37 -5.77 6.02 -0.02
N GLN A 38 -4.72 6.67 -0.54
CA GLN A 38 -3.33 6.53 -0.09
C GLN A 38 -2.99 7.41 1.13
N LEU A 39 -3.85 8.37 1.49
CA LEU A 39 -3.57 9.22 2.64
C LEU A 39 -3.81 8.46 3.97
N PRO A 40 -2.95 8.66 4.99
CA PRO A 40 -3.18 8.19 6.35
C PRO A 40 -4.55 8.62 6.88
N GLN A 41 -5.19 7.75 7.66
CA GLN A 41 -6.48 8.04 8.30
C GLN A 41 -6.35 7.85 9.82
N ASN A 42 -6.86 8.81 10.58
CA ASN A 42 -6.91 8.75 12.06
C ASN A 42 -5.55 8.47 12.72
N GLY A 43 -4.46 8.98 12.14
CA GLY A 43 -3.10 8.75 12.64
C GLY A 43 -2.51 7.37 12.32
N ALA A 44 -3.25 6.51 11.62
CA ALA A 44 -2.73 5.24 11.10
C ALA A 44 -2.24 5.40 9.64
N PRO A 45 -1.14 4.74 9.25
CA PRO A 45 -0.71 4.67 7.85
C PRO A 45 -1.82 4.16 6.94
N SER A 46 -1.80 4.57 5.67
CA SER A 46 -2.76 4.03 4.70
C SER A 46 -2.52 2.54 4.47
N SER A 47 -3.59 1.77 4.47
CA SER A 47 -3.61 0.35 4.08
C SER A 47 -3.69 0.16 2.56
N TYR A 48 -3.74 1.24 1.78
CA TYR A 48 -3.81 1.14 0.33
C TYR A 48 -2.52 0.56 -0.23
N ILE A 49 -2.66 -0.51 -1.01
CA ILE A 49 -1.58 -1.13 -1.78
C ILE A 49 -1.96 -0.99 -3.25
N ASP A 50 -1.10 -0.35 -4.02
CA ASP A 50 -1.26 -0.26 -5.48
C ASP A 50 -1.27 -1.68 -6.06
N PRO A 51 -2.30 -2.08 -6.82
CA PRO A 51 -2.41 -3.43 -7.39
C PRO A 51 -1.19 -3.87 -8.20
N ARG A 52 -0.44 -2.95 -8.81
CA ARG A 52 0.81 -3.23 -9.54
C ARG A 52 1.94 -3.72 -8.63
N TYR A 53 1.90 -3.28 -7.38
CA TYR A 53 2.87 -3.62 -6.33
C TYR A 53 2.25 -4.49 -5.24
N ASN A 54 0.99 -4.88 -5.39
CA ASN A 54 0.37 -5.90 -4.59
C ASN A 54 0.90 -7.25 -5.10
N PRO A 55 1.81 -7.94 -4.39
CA PRO A 55 2.05 -9.32 -4.72
C PRO A 55 0.70 -10.01 -4.54
N SER A 56 0.08 -10.46 -5.64
CA SER A 56 -1.07 -11.36 -5.57
C SER A 56 -0.82 -12.38 -4.47
N ALA A 57 -1.85 -12.85 -3.74
CA ALA A 57 -1.67 -13.79 -2.64
C ALA A 57 -0.78 -15.01 -3.01
N GLU A 58 -0.70 -15.35 -4.30
CA GLU A 58 0.16 -16.37 -4.90
C GLU A 58 1.67 -16.04 -4.92
N LYS A 59 2.06 -14.75 -4.90
CA LYS A 59 3.44 -14.24 -4.87
C LYS A 59 3.85 -13.69 -3.51
N GLN A 60 2.95 -13.65 -2.53
CA GLN A 60 3.35 -13.39 -1.15
C GLN A 60 4.23 -14.55 -0.68
N PHE A 61 5.41 -14.22 -0.17
CA PHE A 61 6.31 -15.20 0.42
C PHE A 61 5.59 -15.92 1.56
N ASN A 62 5.28 -17.20 1.37
CA ASN A 62 4.65 -18.04 2.37
C ASN A 62 5.69 -19.02 2.93
N PRO A 63 6.28 -18.74 4.11
CA PRO A 63 7.34 -19.57 4.67
C PRO A 63 6.90 -21.01 4.95
N ALA A 64 5.61 -21.24 5.26
CA ALA A 64 5.09 -22.59 5.47
C ALA A 64 5.09 -23.43 4.19
N ARG A 65 4.77 -22.80 3.06
CA ARG A 65 4.80 -23.43 1.74
C ARG A 65 6.24 -23.71 1.28
N VAL A 66 7.16 -22.76 1.50
CA VAL A 66 8.59 -22.95 1.21
C VAL A 66 9.18 -24.10 2.03
N ALA A 67 8.80 -24.22 3.31
CA ALA A 67 9.25 -25.33 4.16
C ALA A 67 8.73 -26.70 3.67
N GLN A 68 7.51 -26.76 3.15
CA GLN A 68 6.95 -27.99 2.53
C GLN A 68 7.67 -28.33 1.22
N GLU A 69 7.89 -27.34 0.36
CA GLU A 69 8.61 -27.52 -0.91
C GLU A 69 10.08 -27.95 -0.66
N ALA A 70 10.73 -27.46 0.41
CA ALA A 70 12.08 -27.89 0.78
C ALA A 70 12.17 -29.34 1.30
N GLN A 71 11.05 -29.94 1.72
CA GLN A 71 10.97 -31.34 2.15
C GLN A 71 10.65 -32.30 1.00
N ASP A 72 10.20 -31.81 -0.15
CA ASP A 72 9.88 -32.64 -1.32
C ASP A 72 11.13 -32.83 -2.21
N PRO A 73 11.64 -34.06 -2.38
CA PRO A 73 12.82 -34.34 -3.21
C PRO A 73 12.67 -33.93 -4.68
N LYS A 74 11.45 -33.70 -5.18
CA LYS A 74 11.18 -33.29 -6.56
C LYS A 74 11.17 -31.78 -6.75
N GLN A 75 11.35 -31.00 -5.70
CA GLN A 75 11.28 -29.54 -5.76
C GLN A 75 12.69 -28.91 -5.79
N PRO A 76 12.88 -27.78 -6.49
CA PRO A 76 14.16 -27.08 -6.55
C PRO A 76 14.67 -26.56 -5.19
N ALA A 77 13.76 -26.39 -4.22
CA ALA A 77 14.07 -25.91 -2.89
C ALA A 77 14.64 -27.00 -1.96
N HIS A 78 14.62 -28.27 -2.38
CA HIS A 78 15.16 -29.38 -1.59
C HIS A 78 16.70 -29.36 -1.60
N PRO A 79 17.37 -29.34 -0.44
CA PRO A 79 18.82 -29.33 -0.38
C PRO A 79 19.41 -30.63 -0.93
N ALA A 80 20.29 -30.52 -1.92
CA ALA A 80 21.15 -31.62 -2.34
C ALA A 80 22.36 -31.64 -1.39
N ASN A 81 22.42 -32.64 -0.50
CA ASN A 81 23.59 -32.87 0.34
C ASN A 81 24.79 -33.32 -0.49
#